data_AF-A0A4D7K5F6-F1
#
_entry.id   AF-A0A4D7K5F6-F1
#
_cell.length_a   1.000
_cell.length_b   1.000
_cell.length_c   1.000
_cell.angle_alpha   90.00
_cell.angle_beta   90.00
_cell.angle_gamma   90.00
#
_symmetry.space_group_name_H-M   'P 1'
#
loop_
_entity.id
_entity.type
_entity.pdbx_description
1 polymer ?
#
loop_
_entity_poly.entity_id
_entity_poly.type
_entity_poly.pdbx_seq_one_letter_code
_entity_poly.pdbx_strand_id
1 'polypeptide(L)'
;MLEIPEKSQFSPLFNNLLLFELDYKISNRKKIIEKFEEIEKFTGNSWKIKYNLISLKLEEYSEGDSAFISEKNLFDQIQSLNYTPLDSKLLARLKINYYLVSGQYHILNNDYDMKQDAIKKILAYYRSSNLNEIEILSISKFLSFNGEFDSALNILTPEVNKFGVSEDLLFYYLRLYFNKNGLRLNDNTKLMVRKAMARNKDRFCQFFNSKSQGGASFQLRNNEFLNSSYCESCNDQNM
;
A
#
# COMPACT_ATOMS: atom_id res chain seq x y z
N MET A 1 36.73 14.31 -11.89
CA MET A 1 35.46 13.89 -11.27
C MET A 1 35.40 14.59 -9.92
N LEU A 2 34.26 15.19 -9.55
CA LEU A 2 34.11 15.84 -8.23
C LEU A 2 33.87 14.74 -7.19
N GLU A 3 34.81 14.56 -6.26
CA GLU A 3 34.67 13.63 -5.13
C GLU A 3 34.07 14.35 -3.92
N ILE A 4 33.02 13.75 -3.33
CA ILE A 4 32.43 14.26 -2.09
C ILE A 4 33.29 13.72 -0.93
N PRO A 5 33.81 14.57 -0.03
CA PRO A 5 34.62 14.09 1.08
C PRO A 5 33.80 13.24 2.06
N GLU A 6 34.39 12.15 2.58
CA GLU A 6 33.79 11.25 3.57
C GLU A 6 33.72 11.88 4.97
N LYS A 7 32.88 12.91 5.12
CA LYS A 7 32.64 13.60 6.40
C LYS A 7 31.14 13.70 6.64
N SER A 8 30.74 13.57 7.91
CA SER A 8 29.35 13.60 8.34
C SER A 8 28.56 14.83 7.87
N GLN A 9 29.22 16.00 7.79
CA GLN A 9 28.65 17.24 7.28
C GLN A 9 28.12 17.15 5.83
N PHE A 10 28.66 16.22 5.03
CA PHE A 10 28.24 16.00 3.64
C PHE A 10 27.17 14.92 3.50
N SER A 11 26.65 14.36 4.61
CA SER A 11 25.56 13.37 4.61
C SER A 11 24.36 13.77 3.72
N PRO A 12 23.87 15.04 3.73
CA PRO A 12 22.78 15.43 2.84
C PRO A 12 23.13 15.32 1.35
N LEU A 13 24.38 15.60 0.97
CA LEU A 13 24.82 15.54 -0.42
C LEU A 13 24.92 14.09 -0.91
N PHE A 14 25.51 13.21 -0.11
CA PHE A 14 25.52 11.77 -0.40
C PHE A 14 24.11 11.20 -0.52
N ASN A 15 23.23 11.56 0.43
CA ASN A 15 21.84 11.13 0.39
C ASN A 15 21.16 11.49 -0.93
N ASN A 16 21.30 12.75 -1.35
CA ASN A 16 20.66 13.23 -2.58
C ASN A 16 21.29 12.60 -3.83
N LEU A 17 22.61 12.40 -3.85
CA LEU A 17 23.30 11.76 -4.97
C LEU A 17 22.84 10.31 -5.15
N LEU A 18 22.77 9.52 -4.08
CA LEU A 18 22.37 8.11 -4.16
C LEU A 18 20.90 7.96 -4.58
N LEU A 19 20.01 8.83 -4.08
CA LEU A 19 18.62 8.85 -4.54
C LEU A 19 18.52 9.26 -6.02
N PHE A 20 19.30 10.24 -6.46
CA PHE A 20 19.37 10.62 -7.86
C PHE A 20 19.84 9.47 -8.76
N GLU A 21 20.89 8.74 -8.35
CA GLU A 21 21.35 7.57 -9.10
C GLU A 21 20.28 6.48 -9.22
N LEU A 22 19.48 6.28 -8.16
CA LEU A 22 18.38 5.32 -8.14
C LEU A 22 17.24 5.76 -9.09
N ASP A 23 16.78 7.01 -8.97
CA ASP A 23 15.66 7.55 -9.76
C ASP A 23 15.95 7.53 -11.27
N TYR A 24 17.20 7.80 -11.64
CA TYR A 24 17.64 7.81 -13.04
C TYR A 24 18.21 6.46 -13.51
N LYS A 25 18.09 5.40 -12.69
CA LYS A 25 18.54 4.04 -13.01
C LYS A 25 20.01 3.97 -13.43
N ILE A 26 20.83 4.85 -12.88
CA ILE A 26 22.28 4.91 -13.12
C ILE A 26 22.96 3.69 -12.47
N SER A 27 22.46 3.30 -11.30
CA SER A 27 22.89 2.11 -10.56
C SER A 27 21.67 1.25 -10.19
N ASN A 28 21.88 -0.04 -9.95
CA ASN A 28 20.82 -0.91 -9.42
C ASN A 28 20.65 -0.73 -7.90
N ARG A 29 19.48 -1.11 -7.38
CA ARG A 29 19.11 -0.89 -5.97
C ARG A 29 20.09 -1.54 -4.99
N LYS A 30 20.56 -2.77 -5.25
CA LYS A 30 21.54 -3.46 -4.39
C LYS A 30 22.85 -2.68 -4.24
N LYS A 31 23.41 -2.19 -5.35
CA LYS A 31 24.61 -1.33 -5.32
C LYS A 31 24.35 -0.03 -4.57
N ILE A 32 23.16 0.56 -4.70
CA ILE A 32 22.78 1.76 -3.95
C ILE A 32 22.69 1.45 -2.44
N ILE A 33 22.16 0.29 -2.06
CA ILE A 33 22.12 -0.17 -0.66
C ILE A 33 23.54 -0.31 -0.11
N GLU A 34 24.45 -0.99 -0.83
CA GLU A 34 25.86 -1.12 -0.43
C GLU A 34 26.52 0.26 -0.22
N LYS A 35 26.30 1.20 -1.15
CA LYS A 35 26.77 2.59 -1.00
C LYS A 35 26.16 3.28 0.22
N PHE A 36 24.87 3.09 0.49
CA PHE A 36 24.22 3.64 1.69
C PHE A 36 24.83 3.07 2.98
N GLU A 37 25.16 1.77 3.01
CA GLU A 37 25.82 1.12 4.14
C GLU A 37 27.26 1.62 4.34
N GLU A 38 27.98 1.91 3.26
CA GLU A 38 29.31 2.52 3.34
C GLU A 38 29.25 3.93 3.94
N ILE A 39 28.34 4.78 3.44
CA ILE A 39 28.22 6.14 3.98
C ILE A 39 27.70 6.17 5.41
N GLU A 40 26.89 5.20 5.84
CA GLU A 40 26.41 5.12 7.22
C GLU A 40 27.60 5.03 8.21
N LYS A 41 28.69 4.35 7.83
CA LYS A 41 29.89 4.15 8.68
C LYS A 41 30.53 5.46 9.13
N PHE A 42 30.51 6.51 8.29
CA PHE A 42 31.15 7.79 8.58
C PHE A 42 30.18 8.98 8.70
N THR A 43 28.93 8.83 8.26
CA THR A 43 27.90 9.86 8.45
C THR A 43 27.29 9.84 9.85
N GLY A 44 27.51 8.77 10.61
CA GLY A 44 27.04 8.64 11.99
C GLY A 44 25.52 8.43 12.06
N ASN A 45 24.87 8.99 13.09
CA ASN A 45 23.45 8.75 13.37
C ASN A 45 22.49 9.59 12.49
N SER A 46 22.80 9.77 11.20
CA SER A 46 21.93 10.51 10.27
C SER A 46 20.65 9.73 10.00
N TRP A 47 19.55 10.17 10.62
CA TRP A 47 18.26 9.49 10.50
C TRP A 47 17.74 9.43 9.05
N LYS A 48 18.12 10.40 8.20
CA LYS A 48 17.74 10.43 6.77
C LYS A 48 18.40 9.29 5.99
N ILE A 49 19.71 9.08 6.23
CA ILE A 49 20.47 7.97 5.64
C ILE A 49 19.85 6.65 6.08
N LYS A 50 19.63 6.48 7.39
CA LYS A 50 19.01 5.28 7.95
C LYS A 50 17.63 5.01 7.38
N TYR A 51 16.78 6.03 7.34
CA TYR A 51 15.42 5.91 6.80
C TYR A 51 15.42 5.43 5.34
N ASN A 52 16.24 6.05 4.49
CA ASN A 52 16.32 5.69 3.08
C ASN A 52 16.93 4.29 2.88
N LEU A 53 18.00 3.96 3.59
CA LEU A 53 18.60 2.63 3.58
C LEU A 53 17.59 1.54 3.98
N ILE A 54 16.86 1.74 5.08
CA ILE A 54 15.84 0.80 5.54
C ILE A 54 14.70 0.68 4.52
N SER A 55 14.27 1.78 3.92
CA SER A 55 13.21 1.77 2.90
C SER A 55 13.64 0.95 1.67
N LEU A 56 14.87 1.13 1.19
CA LEU A 56 15.41 0.35 0.07
C LEU A 56 15.56 -1.13 0.41
N LYS A 57 15.99 -1.44 1.63
CA LYS A 57 16.04 -2.82 2.14
C LYS A 57 14.66 -3.46 2.17
N LEU A 58 13.64 -2.73 2.61
CA LEU A 58 12.26 -3.24 2.60
C LEU A 58 11.76 -3.54 1.18
N GLU A 59 12.08 -2.68 0.21
CA GLU A 59 11.74 -2.92 -1.19
C GLU A 59 12.43 -4.18 -1.75
N GLU A 60 13.74 -4.34 -1.57
CA GLU A 60 14.44 -5.56 -1.98
C GLU A 60 13.86 -6.81 -1.31
N TYR A 61 13.55 -6.73 -0.01
CA TYR A 61 12.96 -7.84 0.73
C TYR A 61 11.58 -8.22 0.16
N SER A 62 10.78 -7.23 -0.26
CA SER A 62 9.47 -7.47 -0.88
C SER A 62 9.53 -8.14 -2.24
N GLU A 63 10.67 -8.04 -2.94
CA GLU A 63 10.89 -8.66 -4.25
C GLU A 63 11.40 -10.11 -4.14
N GLY A 64 11.52 -10.64 -2.91
CA GLY A 64 11.83 -12.05 -2.65
C GLY A 64 13.31 -12.34 -2.41
N ASP A 65 14.17 -11.33 -2.33
CA ASP A 65 15.59 -11.53 -2.01
C ASP A 65 15.82 -11.56 -0.48
N SER A 66 15.35 -12.63 0.15
CA SER A 66 15.52 -12.86 1.59
C SER A 66 16.94 -13.28 1.98
N ALA A 67 17.78 -13.67 1.01
CA ALA A 67 19.16 -14.07 1.26
C ALA A 67 20.04 -12.88 1.66
N PHE A 68 19.69 -11.67 1.18
CA PHE A 68 20.44 -10.44 1.42
C PHE A 68 20.02 -9.72 2.72
N ILE A 69 18.81 -9.99 3.25
CA ILE A 69 18.21 -9.17 4.32
C ILE A 69 17.62 -10.04 5.43
N SER A 70 18.19 -9.95 6.63
CA SER A 70 17.62 -10.59 7.82
C SER A 70 16.46 -9.75 8.38
N GLU A 71 15.28 -10.37 8.48
CA GLU A 71 14.04 -9.77 9.01
C GLU A 71 14.25 -9.14 10.40
N LYS A 72 14.87 -9.88 11.33
CA LYS A 72 15.14 -9.39 12.69
C LYS A 72 16.04 -8.15 12.69
N ASN A 73 17.11 -8.17 11.90
CA ASN A 73 18.04 -7.05 11.79
C ASN A 73 17.34 -5.80 11.24
N LEU A 74 16.40 -5.98 10.31
CA LEU A 74 15.65 -4.87 9.71
C LEU A 74 14.67 -4.23 10.72
N PHE A 75 14.00 -5.05 11.53
CA PHE A 75 13.13 -4.54 12.59
C PHE A 75 13.91 -3.75 13.64
N ASP A 76 15.06 -4.26 14.09
CA ASP A 76 15.91 -3.56 15.05
C ASP A 76 16.40 -2.21 14.50
N GLN A 77 16.75 -2.16 13.20
CA GLN A 77 17.08 -0.91 12.51
C GLN A 77 15.90 0.08 12.53
N ILE A 78 14.68 -0.37 12.26
CA ILE A 78 13.47 0.45 12.35
C ILE A 78 13.24 0.95 13.79
N GLN A 79 13.45 0.10 14.80
CA GLN A 79 13.28 0.49 16.21
C GLN A 79 14.31 1.54 16.63
N SER A 80 15.52 1.52 16.08
CA SER A 80 16.53 2.54 16.36
C SER A 80 16.08 3.95 15.97
N LEU A 81 15.17 4.08 14.98
CA LEU A 81 14.64 5.37 14.54
C LEU A 81 13.70 6.03 15.55
N ASN A 82 13.16 5.30 16.55
CA ASN A 82 12.33 5.91 17.60
C ASN A 82 13.11 6.96 18.41
N TYR A 83 14.44 6.89 18.44
CA TYR A 83 15.32 7.79 19.18
C TYR A 83 15.88 8.92 18.31
N THR A 84 15.22 9.23 17.20
CA THR A 84 15.65 10.24 16.23
C THR A 84 14.59 11.34 16.05
N PRO A 85 14.93 12.49 15.44
CA PRO A 85 13.96 13.53 15.08
C PRO A 85 12.99 13.16 13.94
N LEU A 86 12.96 11.90 13.51
CA LEU A 86 12.07 11.43 12.45
C LEU A 86 10.60 11.63 12.85
N ASP A 87 9.80 12.16 11.92
CA ASP A 87 8.37 12.31 12.12
C ASP A 87 7.71 10.96 12.48
N SER A 88 6.91 10.95 13.55
CA SER A 88 6.32 9.73 14.09
C SER A 88 5.34 9.05 13.13
N LYS A 89 4.68 9.83 12.25
CA LYS A 89 3.79 9.28 11.20
C LYS A 89 4.61 8.61 10.11
N LEU A 90 5.76 9.20 9.75
CA LEU A 90 6.69 8.59 8.80
C LEU A 90 7.30 7.29 9.35
N LEU A 91 7.62 7.25 10.65
CA LEU A 91 8.04 6.01 11.31
C LEU A 91 6.92 4.96 11.36
N ALA A 92 5.67 5.37 11.62
CA ALA A 92 4.53 4.48 11.58
C ALA A 92 4.33 3.88 10.18
N ARG A 93 4.47 4.68 9.12
CA ARG A 93 4.45 4.22 7.71
C ARG A 93 5.51 3.15 7.45
N LEU A 94 6.75 3.39 7.90
CA LEU A 94 7.85 2.45 7.74
C LEU A 94 7.58 1.11 8.47
N LYS A 95 7.01 1.18 9.68
CA LYS A 95 6.59 -0.01 10.43
C LYS A 95 5.48 -0.78 9.71
N ILE A 96 4.49 -0.08 9.14
CA ILE A 96 3.44 -0.72 8.33
C ILE A 96 4.06 -1.46 7.14
N ASN A 97 4.96 -0.82 6.39
CA ASN A 97 5.63 -1.44 5.26
C ASN A 97 6.40 -2.70 5.67
N TYR A 98 7.13 -2.65 6.79
CA TYR A 98 7.78 -3.83 7.36
C TYR A 98 6.79 -4.98 7.60
N TYR A 99 5.67 -4.72 8.29
CA TYR A 99 4.70 -5.77 8.59
C TYR A 99 3.93 -6.26 7.36
N LEU A 100 3.77 -5.44 6.32
CA LEU A 100 3.21 -5.90 5.05
C LEU A 100 4.12 -6.93 4.39
N VAL A 101 5.43 -6.65 4.31
CA VAL A 101 6.41 -7.55 3.69
C VAL A 101 6.63 -8.81 4.55
N SER A 102 6.86 -8.62 5.85
CA SER A 102 6.99 -9.72 6.82
C SER A 102 5.74 -10.61 6.83
N GLY A 103 4.54 -10.02 6.83
CA GLY A 103 3.29 -10.78 6.75
C GLY A 103 3.19 -11.62 5.48
N GLN A 104 3.60 -11.10 4.31
CA GLN A 104 3.66 -11.89 3.07
C GLN A 104 4.65 -13.04 3.16
N TYR A 105 5.85 -12.79 3.71
CA TYR A 105 6.86 -13.82 3.93
C TYR A 105 6.33 -14.95 4.83
N HIS A 106 5.66 -14.61 5.94
CA HIS A 106 5.11 -15.60 6.86
C HIS A 106 3.97 -16.42 6.23
N ILE A 107 3.16 -15.83 5.34
CA ILE A 107 2.16 -16.56 4.54
C ILE A 107 2.83 -17.60 3.66
N LEU A 108 3.89 -17.23 2.93
CA LEU A 108 4.61 -18.14 2.03
C LEU A 108 5.26 -19.31 2.79
N ASN A 109 5.61 -19.09 4.06
CA ASN A 109 6.21 -20.11 4.93
C ASN A 109 5.20 -20.86 5.82
N ASN A 110 3.89 -20.62 5.65
CA ASN A 110 2.82 -21.19 6.49
C ASN A 110 2.90 -20.84 7.98
N ASP A 111 3.55 -19.73 8.35
CA ASP A 111 3.59 -19.22 9.72
C ASP A 111 2.38 -18.30 9.97
N TYR A 112 1.25 -18.93 10.27
CA TYR A 112 -0.02 -18.22 10.44
C TYR A 112 -0.08 -17.36 11.71
N ASP A 113 0.68 -17.69 12.74
CA ASP A 113 0.73 -16.92 13.99
C ASP A 113 1.47 -15.60 13.76
N MET A 114 2.63 -15.64 13.10
CA MET A 114 3.38 -14.42 12.75
C MET A 114 2.62 -13.56 11.73
N LYS A 115 1.93 -14.18 10.78
CA LYS A 115 0.98 -13.47 9.90
C LYS A 115 -0.09 -12.72 10.71
N GLN A 116 -0.70 -13.36 11.70
CA GLN A 116 -1.73 -12.71 12.51
C GLN A 116 -1.17 -11.59 13.39
N ASP A 117 0.05 -11.71 13.92
CA ASP A 117 0.71 -10.59 14.59
C ASP A 117 0.94 -9.41 13.63
N ALA A 118 1.47 -9.67 12.42
CA ALA A 118 1.69 -8.64 11.42
C ALA A 118 0.40 -7.86 11.08
N ILE A 119 -0.73 -8.54 10.89
CA ILE A 119 -2.04 -7.91 10.66
C ILE A 119 -2.42 -6.98 11.84
N LYS A 120 -2.29 -7.47 13.08
CA LYS A 120 -2.60 -6.65 14.28
C LYS A 120 -1.71 -5.41 14.35
N LYS A 121 -0.43 -5.54 14.04
CA LYS A 121 0.53 -4.42 14.03
C LYS A 121 0.20 -3.40 12.94
N ILE A 122 -0.14 -3.85 11.72
CA ILE A 122 -0.58 -2.97 10.63
C ILE A 122 -1.79 -2.14 11.08
N LEU A 123 -2.82 -2.79 11.65
CA LEU A 123 -4.02 -2.10 12.13
C LEU A 123 -3.74 -1.13 13.27
N ALA A 124 -2.79 -1.45 14.15
CA ALA A 124 -2.37 -0.57 15.24
C ALA A 124 -1.67 0.70 14.71
N TYR A 125 -0.71 0.55 13.79
CA TYR A 125 0.02 1.68 13.23
C TYR A 125 -0.79 2.49 12.21
N TYR A 126 -1.75 1.87 11.53
CA TYR A 126 -2.65 2.55 10.60
C TYR A 126 -3.29 3.79 11.25
N ARG A 127 -3.79 3.64 12.48
CA ARG A 127 -4.49 4.72 13.21
C ARG A 127 -3.63 5.94 13.50
N SER A 128 -2.31 5.79 13.59
CA SER A 128 -1.36 6.87 13.86
C SER A 128 -0.59 7.33 12.61
N SER A 129 -0.83 6.70 11.46
CA SER A 129 -0.18 7.02 10.19
C SER A 129 -1.02 7.99 9.36
N ASN A 130 -0.36 8.88 8.62
CA ASN A 130 -1.02 9.73 7.62
C ASN A 130 -0.79 9.13 6.23
N LEU A 131 -1.54 8.08 5.91
CA LEU A 131 -1.43 7.35 4.65
C LEU A 131 -2.16 8.07 3.53
N ASN A 132 -1.60 7.96 2.33
CA ASN A 132 -2.31 8.35 1.11
C ASN A 132 -3.22 7.21 0.60
N GLU A 133 -4.05 7.50 -0.40
CA GLU A 133 -5.01 6.54 -0.94
C GLU A 133 -4.35 5.27 -1.52
N ILE A 134 -3.15 5.37 -2.11
CA ILE A 134 -2.42 4.23 -2.67
C ILE A 134 -1.98 3.28 -1.55
N GLU A 135 -1.46 3.83 -0.46
CA GLU A 135 -1.03 3.08 0.72
C GLU A 135 -2.24 2.42 1.40
N ILE A 136 -3.36 3.13 1.53
CA ILE A 136 -4.60 2.58 2.07
C ILE A 136 -5.09 1.42 1.19
N LEU A 137 -5.11 1.61 -0.13
CA LEU A 137 -5.50 0.56 -1.07
C LEU A 137 -4.59 -0.67 -0.96
N SER A 138 -3.28 -0.48 -0.78
CA SER A 138 -2.31 -1.56 -0.57
C SER A 138 -2.62 -2.37 0.69
N ILE A 139 -2.85 -1.70 1.83
CA ILE A 139 -3.23 -2.34 3.10
C ILE A 139 -4.54 -3.10 2.95
N SER A 140 -5.56 -2.48 2.35
CA SER A 140 -6.86 -3.13 2.17
C SER A 140 -6.79 -4.36 1.26
N LYS A 141 -5.96 -4.32 0.21
CA LYS A 141 -5.65 -5.50 -0.63
C LYS A 141 -5.02 -6.61 0.18
N PHE A 142 -3.96 -6.30 0.95
CA PHE A 142 -3.30 -7.25 1.83
C PHE A 142 -4.28 -7.90 2.83
N LEU A 143 -5.09 -7.09 3.51
CA LEU A 143 -6.10 -7.58 4.45
C LEU A 143 -7.14 -8.48 3.76
N SER A 144 -7.68 -8.06 2.62
CA SER A 144 -8.68 -8.84 1.88
C SER A 144 -8.13 -10.19 1.39
N PHE A 145 -6.88 -10.21 0.94
CA PHE A 145 -6.20 -11.43 0.50
C PHE A 145 -6.07 -12.43 1.65
N ASN A 146 -5.89 -11.92 2.86
CA ASN A 146 -5.80 -12.70 4.09
C ASN A 146 -7.15 -13.03 4.76
N GLY A 147 -8.27 -12.74 4.10
CA GLY A 147 -9.61 -12.99 4.62
C GLY A 147 -10.12 -11.95 5.63
N GLU A 148 -9.36 -10.89 5.90
CA GLU A 148 -9.69 -9.81 6.85
C GLU A 148 -10.62 -8.76 6.20
N PHE A 149 -11.74 -9.24 5.62
CA PHE A 149 -12.65 -8.41 4.82
C PHE A 149 -13.27 -7.26 5.62
N ASP A 150 -13.66 -7.50 6.88
CA ASP A 150 -14.28 -6.48 7.72
C ASP A 150 -13.27 -5.37 8.07
N SER A 151 -12.03 -5.74 8.39
CA SER A 151 -10.93 -4.80 8.62
C SER A 151 -10.61 -3.98 7.37
N ALA A 152 -10.55 -4.62 6.20
CA ALA A 152 -10.32 -3.95 4.92
C ALA A 152 -11.44 -2.94 4.59
N LEU A 153 -12.71 -3.32 4.78
CA LEU A 153 -13.85 -2.41 4.59
C LEU A 153 -13.86 -1.26 5.60
N ASN A 154 -13.49 -1.51 6.86
CA ASN A 154 -13.41 -0.48 7.89
C ASN A 154 -12.40 0.61 7.56
N ILE A 155 -11.27 0.24 6.95
CA ILE A 155 -10.25 1.20 6.49
C ILE A 155 -10.72 1.97 5.25
N LEU A 156 -11.37 1.30 4.29
CA LEU A 156 -11.78 1.94 3.03
C LEU A 156 -13.00 2.85 3.17
N THR A 157 -13.94 2.52 4.06
CA THR A 157 -15.22 3.25 4.22
C THR A 157 -15.05 4.75 4.43
N PRO A 158 -14.21 5.24 5.37
CA PRO A 158 -14.00 6.67 5.52
C PRO A 158 -13.38 7.31 4.26
N GLU A 159 -12.53 6.61 3.53
CA GLU A 159 -11.85 7.11 2.34
C GLU A 159 -12.80 7.27 1.15
N VAL A 160 -13.63 6.27 0.85
CA VAL A 160 -14.64 6.37 -0.23
C VAL A 160 -15.72 7.42 0.03
N ASN A 161 -15.91 7.78 1.30
CA ASN A 161 -16.83 8.82 1.68
C ASN A 161 -16.29 10.24 1.43
N LYS A 162 -14.97 10.42 1.31
CA LYS A 162 -14.36 11.71 0.99
C LYS A 162 -14.82 12.22 -0.39
N PHE A 163 -14.76 13.54 -0.53
CA PHE A 163 -14.90 14.18 -1.84
C PHE A 163 -13.64 13.92 -2.67
N GLY A 164 -13.79 13.61 -3.95
CA GLY A 164 -12.66 13.44 -4.86
C GLY A 164 -11.88 12.12 -4.74
N VAL A 165 -12.41 11.10 -4.04
CA VAL A 165 -11.79 9.77 -3.94
C VAL A 165 -11.37 9.23 -5.32
N SER A 166 -10.21 8.58 -5.38
CA SER A 166 -9.76 7.92 -6.61
C SER A 166 -10.72 6.84 -7.09
N GLU A 167 -10.74 6.66 -8.40
CA GLU A 167 -11.52 5.62 -9.05
C GLU A 167 -11.11 4.23 -8.54
N ASP A 168 -9.80 3.97 -8.42
CA ASP A 168 -9.30 2.67 -7.98
C ASP A 168 -9.75 2.30 -6.58
N LEU A 169 -9.70 3.23 -5.63
CA LEU A 169 -10.11 2.98 -4.26
C LEU A 169 -11.63 2.74 -4.19
N LEU A 170 -12.42 3.53 -4.93
CA LEU A 170 -13.88 3.39 -4.99
C LEU A 170 -14.33 2.05 -5.60
N PHE A 171 -13.78 1.68 -6.75
CA PHE A 171 -14.13 0.41 -7.41
C PHE A 171 -13.63 -0.80 -6.64
N TYR A 172 -12.47 -0.69 -5.99
CA TYR A 172 -11.98 -1.74 -5.10
C TYR A 172 -12.88 -1.92 -3.88
N TYR A 173 -13.32 -0.83 -3.24
CA TYR A 173 -14.29 -0.88 -2.14
C TYR A 173 -15.59 -1.58 -2.56
N LEU A 174 -16.18 -1.21 -3.70
CA LEU A 174 -17.42 -1.83 -4.18
C LEU A 174 -17.22 -3.33 -4.43
N ARG A 175 -16.12 -3.72 -5.08
CA ARG A 175 -15.78 -5.14 -5.32
C ARG A 175 -15.71 -5.90 -4.01
N LEU A 176 -15.01 -5.34 -3.03
CA LEU A 176 -14.85 -5.93 -1.71
C LEU A 176 -16.19 -6.05 -0.97
N TYR A 177 -16.98 -4.98 -0.99
CA TYR A 177 -18.27 -4.90 -0.34
C TYR A 177 -19.23 -5.96 -0.88
N PHE A 178 -19.37 -6.07 -2.21
CA PHE A 178 -20.26 -7.06 -2.81
C PHE A 178 -19.76 -8.50 -2.63
N ASN A 179 -18.44 -8.71 -2.60
CA ASN A 179 -17.89 -10.03 -2.30
C ASN A 179 -18.25 -10.48 -0.87
N LYS A 180 -18.17 -9.57 0.12
CA LYS A 180 -18.45 -9.87 1.52
C LYS A 180 -19.95 -9.92 1.85
N ASN A 181 -20.73 -8.98 1.32
CA ASN A 181 -22.11 -8.73 1.74
C ASN A 181 -23.17 -9.16 0.72
N GLY A 182 -22.76 -9.63 -0.47
CA GLY A 182 -23.67 -9.94 -1.56
C GLY A 182 -24.48 -8.72 -1.99
N LEU A 183 -25.75 -8.91 -2.34
CA LEU A 183 -26.64 -7.87 -2.86
C LEU A 183 -27.30 -6.98 -1.78
N ARG A 184 -26.84 -7.06 -0.54
CA ARG A 184 -27.34 -6.23 0.56
C ARG A 184 -26.83 -4.81 0.37
N LEU A 185 -27.72 -3.85 0.19
CA LEU A 185 -27.38 -2.44 0.00
C LEU A 185 -27.93 -1.61 1.14
N ASN A 186 -27.10 -0.71 1.67
CA ASN A 186 -27.54 0.40 2.51
C ASN A 186 -27.34 1.72 1.75
N ASP A 187 -27.79 2.83 2.34
CA ASP A 187 -27.73 4.14 1.68
C ASP A 187 -26.29 4.59 1.38
N ASN A 188 -25.33 4.23 2.23
CA ASN A 188 -23.91 4.50 2.00
C ASN A 188 -23.40 3.76 0.75
N THR A 189 -23.70 2.48 0.59
CA THR A 189 -23.29 1.72 -0.59
C THR A 189 -24.01 2.21 -1.84
N LYS A 190 -25.30 2.56 -1.76
CA LYS A 190 -26.02 3.18 -2.89
C LYS A 190 -25.36 4.50 -3.31
N LEU A 191 -24.90 5.31 -2.36
CA LEU A 191 -24.13 6.52 -2.64
C LEU A 191 -22.80 6.17 -3.34
N MET A 192 -22.08 5.14 -2.89
CA MET A 192 -20.82 4.73 -3.52
C MET A 192 -21.03 4.22 -4.96
N VAL A 193 -22.12 3.51 -5.22
CA VAL A 193 -22.52 3.09 -6.58
C VAL A 193 -22.76 4.31 -7.48
N ARG A 194 -23.52 5.31 -6.99
CA ARG A 194 -23.74 6.56 -7.74
C ARG A 194 -22.44 7.33 -7.99
N LYS A 195 -21.54 7.38 -7.00
CA LYS A 195 -20.20 7.97 -7.17
C LYS A 195 -19.42 7.23 -8.25
N ALA A 196 -19.45 5.89 -8.28
CA ALA A 196 -18.71 5.10 -9.25
C ALA A 196 -19.22 5.33 -10.68
N MET A 197 -20.56 5.36 -10.82
CA MET A 197 -21.24 5.69 -12.07
C MET A 197 -20.83 7.08 -12.60
N ALA A 198 -20.83 8.10 -11.74
CA ALA A 198 -20.43 9.45 -12.12
C ALA A 198 -18.92 9.60 -12.38
N ARG A 199 -18.09 8.79 -11.73
CA ARG A 199 -16.63 8.89 -11.81
C ARG A 199 -16.08 8.28 -13.10
N ASN A 200 -16.57 7.08 -13.46
CA ASN A 200 -16.15 6.39 -14.67
C ASN A 200 -17.27 5.46 -15.15
N LYS A 201 -18.02 5.96 -16.14
CA LYS A 201 -19.17 5.27 -16.76
C LYS A 201 -18.77 3.91 -17.33
N ASP A 202 -17.67 3.85 -18.09
CA ASP A 202 -17.24 2.63 -18.78
C ASP A 202 -16.81 1.55 -17.79
N ARG A 203 -16.00 1.91 -16.79
CA ARG A 203 -15.59 0.97 -15.73
C ARG A 203 -16.77 0.54 -14.89
N PHE A 204 -17.74 1.43 -14.65
CA PHE A 204 -18.99 1.07 -13.99
C PHE A 204 -19.76 0.02 -14.78
N CYS A 205 -19.89 0.16 -16.10
CA CYS A 205 -20.53 -0.84 -16.95
C CYS A 205 -19.79 -2.18 -16.94
N GLN A 206 -18.46 -2.14 -17.08
CA GLN A 206 -17.61 -3.34 -17.01
C GLN A 206 -17.65 -4.03 -15.64
N PHE A 207 -17.98 -3.30 -14.57
CA PHE A 207 -18.10 -3.87 -13.22
C PHE A 207 -19.15 -4.98 -13.13
N PHE A 208 -20.17 -4.95 -13.99
CA PHE A 208 -21.21 -5.97 -14.07
C PHE A 208 -20.83 -7.17 -14.95
N ASN A 209 -19.65 -7.17 -15.58
CA ASN A 209 -19.18 -8.35 -16.31
C ASN A 209 -18.84 -9.50 -15.35
N SER A 210 -18.65 -10.69 -15.89
CA SER A 210 -18.15 -11.82 -15.10
C SER A 210 -16.72 -11.56 -14.58
N LYS A 211 -16.33 -12.26 -13.52
CA LYS A 211 -14.93 -12.19 -13.01
C LYS A 211 -13.90 -12.53 -14.09
N SER A 212 -14.21 -13.48 -14.98
CA SER A 212 -13.34 -13.88 -16.09
C SER A 212 -13.18 -12.79 -17.16
N GLN A 213 -14.08 -11.80 -17.19
CA GLN A 213 -14.04 -10.65 -18.09
C GLN A 213 -13.59 -9.36 -17.36
N GLY A 214 -12.96 -9.49 -16.19
CA GLY A 214 -12.47 -8.35 -15.39
C GLY A 214 -13.53 -7.66 -14.52
N GLY A 215 -14.80 -8.04 -14.63
CA GLY A 215 -15.89 -7.50 -13.82
C GLY A 215 -15.91 -8.04 -12.38
N ALA A 216 -16.92 -7.63 -11.62
CA ALA A 216 -17.19 -8.13 -10.27
C ALA A 216 -18.14 -9.34 -10.32
N SER A 217 -19.34 -9.16 -10.90
CA SER A 217 -20.29 -10.24 -11.19
C SER A 217 -21.50 -9.71 -11.97
N PHE A 218 -21.98 -10.45 -12.97
CA PHE A 218 -23.26 -10.17 -13.65
C PHE A 218 -24.48 -10.35 -12.74
N GLN A 219 -24.34 -11.15 -11.68
CA GLN A 219 -25.41 -11.39 -10.70
C GLN A 219 -25.76 -10.12 -9.89
N LEU A 220 -24.91 -9.08 -9.93
CA LEU A 220 -25.23 -7.78 -9.35
C LEU A 220 -26.53 -7.19 -9.92
N ARG A 221 -26.87 -7.53 -11.17
CA ARG A 221 -28.12 -7.10 -11.82
C ARG A 221 -29.38 -7.74 -11.24
N ASN A 222 -29.27 -8.73 -10.35
CA ASN A 222 -30.44 -9.28 -9.66
C ASN A 222 -30.97 -8.36 -8.56
N ASN A 223 -30.23 -7.29 -8.22
CA ASN A 223 -30.71 -6.24 -7.34
C ASN A 223 -31.36 -5.11 -8.16
N GLU A 224 -32.58 -4.72 -7.81
CA GLU A 224 -33.38 -3.71 -8.52
C GLU A 224 -32.66 -2.36 -8.66
N PHE A 225 -32.03 -1.88 -7.60
CA PHE A 225 -31.29 -0.61 -7.61
C PHE A 225 -30.04 -0.68 -8.51
N LEU A 226 -29.32 -1.80 -8.48
CA LEU A 226 -28.13 -1.96 -9.32
C LEU A 226 -28.49 -2.14 -10.80
N ASN A 227 -29.58 -2.84 -11.10
CA ASN A 227 -30.06 -3.02 -12.46
C ASN A 227 -30.56 -1.69 -13.07
N SER A 228 -31.32 -0.91 -12.31
CA SER A 228 -31.73 0.44 -12.74
C SER A 228 -30.52 1.34 -12.97
N SER A 229 -29.59 1.40 -12.02
CA SER A 229 -28.34 2.17 -12.16
C SER A 229 -27.52 1.73 -13.38
N TYR A 230 -27.46 0.42 -13.66
CA TYR A 230 -26.81 -0.11 -14.85
C TYR A 230 -27.52 0.32 -16.13
N CYS A 231 -28.85 0.22 -16.19
CA CYS A 231 -29.61 0.61 -17.38
C CYS A 231 -29.52 2.11 -17.67
N GLU A 232 -29.57 2.96 -16.65
CA GLU A 232 -29.44 4.42 -16.76
C GLU A 232 -28.06 4.84 -17.28
N SER A 233 -27.02 4.10 -16.89
CA SER A 233 -25.66 4.40 -17.28
C SER A 233 -25.31 3.71 -18.61
N CYS A 234 -25.46 2.41 -18.71
CA CYS A 234 -24.77 1.60 -19.73
C CYS A 234 -25.53 1.40 -21.04
N ASN A 235 -26.84 1.71 -21.10
CA ASN A 235 -27.65 1.45 -22.30
C ASN A 235 -27.40 2.41 -23.46
N ASP A 236 -26.58 3.45 -23.30
CA ASP A 236 -26.17 4.34 -24.41
C ASP A 236 -25.02 3.79 -25.27
N GLN A 237 -24.45 2.62 -24.95
CA GLN A 237 -23.31 2.05 -25.70
C GLN A 237 -23.71 1.31 -27.00
N ASN A 238 -24.93 1.52 -27.51
CA ASN A 238 -25.39 1.04 -28.82
C ASN A 238 -25.81 2.22 -29.74
N MET A 239 -24.90 3.17 -29.98
CA MET A 239 -24.91 4.02 -31.19
C MET A 239 -23.51 4.08 -31.78
#